data_AF-A0A1I1EAV9-F1
#
_entry.id   AF-A0A1I1EAV9-F1
#
_cell.length_a   1.000
_cell.length_b   1.000
_cell.length_c   1.000
_cell.angle_alpha   90.00
_cell.angle_beta   90.00
_cell.angle_gamma   90.00
#
_symmetry.space_group_name_H-M   'P 1'
#
loop_
_entity.id
_entity.type
_entity.pdbx_description
1 polymer ?
#
loop_
_entity_poly.entity_id
_entity_poly.type
_entity_poly.pdbx_seq_one_letter_code
_entity_poly.pdbx_strand_id
1 'polypeptide(L)'
;MNKTFVPGQPGDDAGQYFDQAITLYRSGSRELTDIIEEIGLGKTERARKLKGVLSELRKASFTMMEEARHVEDLRRKLVGDVHKQAFDLAAARDEIGGRIARLRAARGAGGVS
;
A
#
# COMPACT_ATOMS: atom_id res chain seq x y z
N MET A 1 12.19 37.15 -3.74
CA MET A 1 12.67 35.79 -4.02
C MET A 1 11.49 34.87 -4.21
N ASN A 2 11.20 34.47 -5.45
CA ASN A 2 10.15 33.49 -5.75
C ASN A 2 10.65 32.11 -5.34
N LYS A 3 9.99 31.48 -4.36
CA LYS A 3 10.24 30.09 -3.98
C LYS A 3 9.52 29.22 -5.01
N THR A 4 10.27 28.71 -5.97
CA THR A 4 9.79 27.75 -6.95
C THR A 4 9.25 26.52 -6.21
N PHE A 5 7.93 26.32 -6.27
CA PHE A 5 7.30 25.08 -5.84
C PHE A 5 7.69 24.01 -6.86
N VAL A 6 8.66 23.17 -6.51
CA VAL A 6 8.94 21.94 -7.24
C VAL A 6 7.94 20.91 -6.73
N PRO A 7 7.02 20.41 -7.55
CA PRO A 7 6.12 19.35 -7.13
C PRO A 7 6.97 18.10 -6.91
N GLY A 8 7.19 17.73 -5.64
CA GLY A 8 7.78 16.44 -5.28
C GLY A 8 6.93 15.33 -5.87
N GLN A 9 7.59 14.29 -6.41
CA GLN A 9 6.88 13.13 -6.94
C GLN A 9 5.98 12.55 -5.84
N PRO A 10 4.65 12.52 -6.04
CA PRO A 10 3.69 12.23 -4.96
C PRO A 10 3.73 10.79 -4.43
N GLY A 11 4.65 9.95 -4.92
CA GLY A 11 4.79 8.55 -4.54
C GLY A 11 5.83 8.24 -3.46
N ASP A 12 6.94 8.98 -3.40
CA ASP A 12 8.06 8.63 -2.51
C ASP A 12 7.92 9.21 -1.09
N ASP A 13 7.38 10.43 -0.97
CA ASP A 13 7.22 11.10 0.32
C ASP A 13 6.17 10.40 1.21
N ALA A 14 5.12 9.83 0.61
CA ALA A 14 4.07 9.11 1.32
C ALA A 14 4.59 7.82 1.99
N GLY A 15 5.54 7.13 1.35
CA GLY A 15 6.19 5.95 1.92
C GLY A 15 7.05 6.28 3.15
N GLN A 16 7.77 7.40 3.12
CA GLN A 16 8.63 7.83 4.22
C GLN A 16 7.85 8.15 5.51
N TYR A 17 6.68 8.80 5.41
CA TYR A 17 5.84 9.05 6.58
C TYR A 17 5.32 7.77 7.22
N PHE A 18 5.04 6.74 6.40
CA PHE A 18 4.63 5.42 6.88
C PHE A 18 5.75 4.70 7.62
N ASP A 19 6.96 4.70 7.07
CA ASP A 19 8.12 4.08 7.70
C ASP A 19 8.48 4.74 9.03
N GLN A 20 8.34 6.08 9.08
CA GLN A 20 8.57 6.84 10.30
C GLN A 20 7.51 6.52 11.37
N ALA A 21 6.23 6.42 10.98
CA ALA A 21 5.16 6.00 11.86
C ALA A 21 5.37 4.58 12.40
N ILE A 22 5.75 3.62 11.55
CA ILE A 22 6.07 2.23 11.96
C ILE A 22 7.20 2.19 12.98
N THR A 23 8.22 3.04 12.79
CA THR A 23 9.36 3.14 13.71
C THR A 23 8.93 3.64 15.08
N LEU A 24 8.12 4.71 15.14
CA LEU A 24 7.55 5.23 16.39
C LEU A 24 6.69 4.17 17.09
N TYR A 25 5.85 3.46 16.34
CA TYR A 25 4.99 2.40 16.88
C TYR A 25 5.80 1.27 17.53
N ARG A 26 6.85 0.78 16.84
CA ARG A 26 7.72 -0.28 17.37
C ARG A 26 8.46 0.16 18.63
N SER A 27 8.94 1.41 18.65
CA SER A 27 9.60 1.97 19.83
C SER A 27 8.64 2.05 21.02
N GLY A 28 7.45 2.61 20.82
CA GLY A 28 6.43 2.76 21.87
C GLY A 28 5.92 1.42 22.40
N SER A 29 5.78 0.42 21.53
CA SER A 29 5.39 -0.94 21.91
C SER A 29 6.42 -1.62 22.80
N ARG A 30 7.72 -1.33 22.57
CA ARG A 30 8.82 -1.88 23.37
C ARG A 30 8.84 -1.29 24.79
N GLU A 31 8.71 0.03 24.91
CA GLU A 31 8.56 0.70 26.22
C GLU A 31 7.33 0.21 26.99
N LEU A 32 6.22 -0.06 26.29
CA LEU A 32 5.02 -0.65 26.87
C LEU A 32 5.29 -2.03 27.47
N THR A 33 6.00 -2.89 26.74
CA THR A 33 6.39 -4.22 27.22
C THR A 33 7.25 -4.12 28.48
N ASP A 34 8.24 -3.22 28.50
CA ASP A 34 9.11 -3.02 29.67
C ASP A 34 8.30 -2.61 30.92
N ILE A 35 7.31 -1.72 30.74
CA ILE A 35 6.44 -1.29 31.85
C ILE A 35 5.55 -2.44 32.36
N ILE A 36 5.06 -3.30 31.46
CA ILE A 36 4.28 -4.49 31.84
C ILE A 36 5.14 -5.45 32.68
N GLU A 37 6.40 -5.66 32.31
CA GLU A 37 7.33 -6.49 33.07
C GLU A 37 7.65 -5.88 34.46
N GLU A 38 7.88 -4.57 34.54
CA GLU A 38 8.09 -3.88 35.82
C GLU A 38 6.90 -4.04 36.78
N ILE A 39 5.67 -3.99 36.25
CA ILE A 39 4.44 -4.23 37.02
C ILE A 39 4.42 -5.67 37.55
N GLY A 40 4.77 -6.65 36.72
CA GLY A 40 4.86 -8.06 37.11
C GLY A 40 5.86 -8.30 38.25
N LEU A 41 6.89 -7.47 38.34
CA LEU A 41 7.89 -7.48 39.42
C LEU A 41 7.47 -6.68 40.68
N GLY A 42 6.22 -6.20 40.74
CA GLY A 42 5.70 -5.43 41.88
C GLY A 42 6.12 -3.95 41.91
N LYS A 43 6.83 -3.45 40.88
CA LYS A 43 7.29 -2.05 40.78
C LYS A 43 6.17 -1.17 40.23
N THR A 44 5.17 -0.88 41.06
CA THR A 44 3.91 -0.24 40.63
C THR A 44 3.91 1.29 40.60
N GLU A 45 4.92 1.95 41.18
CA GLU A 45 4.98 3.43 41.23
C GLU A 45 5.05 4.07 39.84
N ARG A 46 5.87 3.51 38.94
CA ARG A 46 5.99 3.97 37.56
C ARG A 46 4.71 3.69 36.77
N ALA A 47 4.12 2.51 36.97
CA ALA A 47 2.87 2.11 36.33
C ALA A 47 1.67 2.99 36.73
N ARG A 48 1.58 3.38 38.01
CA ARG A 48 0.51 4.28 38.48
C ARG A 48 0.60 5.65 37.82
N LYS A 49 1.81 6.18 37.66
CA LYS A 49 2.05 7.46 36.95
C LYS A 49 1.79 7.36 35.44
N LEU A 50 2.01 6.19 34.85
CA LEU A 50 1.92 5.99 33.40
C LEU A 50 0.56 5.45 32.91
N LYS A 51 -0.33 4.98 33.78
CA LYS A 51 -1.61 4.37 33.40
C LYS A 51 -2.43 5.17 32.38
N GLY A 52 -2.52 6.49 32.55
CA GLY A 52 -3.24 7.36 31.62
C GLY A 52 -2.56 7.45 30.25
N VAL A 53 -1.24 7.64 30.24
CA VAL A 53 -0.42 7.69 29.03
C VAL A 53 -0.46 6.36 28.27
N LEU A 54 -0.41 5.23 28.99
CA LEU A 54 -0.48 3.88 28.40
C LEU A 54 -1.84 3.62 27.76
N SER A 55 -2.93 4.12 28.36
CA SER A 55 -4.28 4.03 27.79
C SER A 55 -4.37 4.80 26.47
N GLU A 56 -3.87 6.03 26.43
CA GLU A 56 -3.86 6.84 25.20
C GLU A 56 -2.93 6.26 24.13
N LEU A 57 -1.76 5.75 24.53
CA LEU A 57 -0.83 5.07 23.63
C LEU A 57 -1.45 3.80 23.03
N ARG A 58 -2.20 3.03 23.82
CA ARG A 58 -2.96 1.87 23.32
C ARG A 58 -4.01 2.29 22.30
N LYS A 59 -4.78 3.35 22.57
CA LYS A 59 -5.77 3.88 21.60
C LYS A 59 -5.10 4.31 20.30
N ALA A 60 -4.04 5.12 20.39
CA ALA A 60 -3.28 5.58 19.22
C ALA A 60 -2.70 4.41 18.41
N SER A 61 -2.22 3.37 19.10
CA SER A 61 -1.72 2.14 18.49
C SER A 61 -2.80 1.39 17.72
N PHE A 62 -3.99 1.22 18.31
CA PHE A 62 -5.14 0.62 17.61
C PHE A 62 -5.55 1.43 16.39
N THR A 63 -5.62 2.76 16.51
CA THR A 63 -5.93 3.65 15.38
C THR A 63 -4.91 3.51 14.26
N MET A 64 -3.60 3.52 14.57
CA MET A 64 -2.56 3.31 13.56
C MET A 64 -2.67 1.95 12.86
N MET A 65 -3.01 0.89 13.58
CA MET A 65 -3.20 -0.44 12.99
C MET A 65 -4.39 -0.47 12.03
N GLU A 66 -5.50 0.18 12.36
CA GLU A 66 -6.66 0.31 11.45
C GLU A 66 -6.31 1.13 10.21
N GLU A 67 -5.58 2.23 10.35
CA GLU A 67 -5.14 3.02 9.18
C GLU A 67 -4.17 2.23 8.29
N ALA A 68 -3.24 1.48 8.87
CA ALA A 68 -2.35 0.60 8.10
C ALA A 68 -3.15 -0.46 7.31
N ARG A 69 -4.20 -1.03 7.92
CA ARG A 69 -5.11 -1.96 7.25
C ARG A 69 -5.85 -1.30 6.09
N HIS A 70 -6.40 -0.10 6.30
CA HIS A 70 -7.08 0.67 5.25
C HIS A 70 -6.16 1.01 4.08
N VAL A 71 -4.91 1.40 4.36
CA VAL A 71 -3.94 1.72 3.32
C VAL A 71 -3.54 0.47 2.52
N GLU A 72 -3.35 -0.67 3.17
CA GLU A 72 -3.10 -1.93 2.47
C GLU A 72 -4.31 -2.35 1.61
N ASP A 73 -5.54 -2.19 2.12
CA ASP A 73 -6.75 -2.46 1.35
C ASP A 73 -6.88 -1.52 0.14
N LEU A 74 -6.56 -0.23 0.29
CA LEU A 74 -6.53 0.73 -0.79
C LEU A 74 -5.44 0.38 -1.81
N ARG A 75 -4.23 0.04 -1.35
CA ARG A 75 -3.14 -0.43 -2.20
C ARG A 75 -3.56 -1.67 -3.00
N ARG A 76 -4.22 -2.64 -2.36
CA ARG A 76 -4.74 -3.84 -3.03
C ARG A 76 -5.83 -3.53 -4.04
N LYS A 77 -6.73 -2.58 -3.78
CA LYS A 77 -7.73 -2.13 -4.76
C LYS A 77 -7.06 -1.44 -5.96
N LEU A 78 -6.10 -0.55 -5.69
CA LEU A 78 -5.38 0.18 -6.74
C LEU A 78 -4.54 -0.75 -7.64
N VAL A 79 -3.85 -1.73 -7.05
CA VAL A 79 -2.97 -2.66 -7.76
C VAL A 79 -3.75 -3.87 -8.32
N GLY A 80 -4.80 -4.30 -7.63
CA GLY A 80 -5.56 -5.53 -7.88
C GLY A 80 -6.50 -5.50 -9.09
N ASP A 81 -6.78 -4.33 -9.65
CA ASP A 81 -7.50 -4.21 -10.93
C ASP A 81 -6.56 -4.12 -12.15
N VAL A 82 -5.30 -3.70 -11.96
CA VAL A 82 -4.34 -3.54 -13.07
C VAL A 82 -3.92 -4.90 -13.65
N HIS A 83 -3.85 -5.95 -12.84
CA HIS A 83 -3.44 -7.29 -13.29
C HIS A 83 -4.61 -8.19 -13.75
N LYS A 84 -5.85 -7.88 -13.37
CA LYS A 84 -7.03 -8.67 -13.77
C LYS A 84 -7.52 -8.34 -15.19
N GLN A 85 -7.03 -7.27 -15.78
CA GLN A 85 -7.32 -6.88 -17.17
C GLN A 85 -6.03 -6.75 -17.99
N ALA A 86 -5.05 -7.63 -17.77
CA ALA A 86 -3.95 -7.76 -18.71
C ALA A 86 -4.48 -8.30 -20.04
N PHE A 87 -4.73 -7.40 -21.01
CA PHE A 87 -5.04 -7.80 -22.37
C PHE A 87 -3.91 -8.68 -22.90
N ASP A 88 -4.25 -9.87 -23.40
CA ASP A 88 -3.28 -10.68 -24.14
C ASP A 88 -3.03 -10.05 -25.51
N LEU A 89 -2.10 -9.10 -25.52
CA LEU A 89 -1.71 -8.39 -26.74
C LEU A 89 -1.03 -9.30 -27.76
N ALA A 90 -0.44 -10.43 -27.32
CA ALA A 90 0.15 -11.40 -28.22
C ALA A 90 -0.95 -12.16 -28.98
N ALA A 91 -1.94 -12.70 -28.27
CA ALA A 91 -3.08 -13.37 -28.88
C ALA A 91 -3.89 -12.41 -29.78
N ALA A 92 -4.11 -11.16 -29.35
CA ALA A 92 -4.78 -10.15 -30.16
C ALA A 92 -4.00 -9.83 -31.46
N ARG A 93 -2.67 -9.74 -31.38
CA ARG A 93 -1.82 -9.51 -32.55
C ARG A 93 -1.91 -10.67 -33.55
N ASP A 94 -1.89 -11.91 -33.06
CA ASP A 94 -1.96 -13.09 -33.91
C ASP A 94 -3.33 -13.19 -34.60
N GLU A 95 -4.41 -12.84 -33.89
CA GLU A 95 -5.77 -12.78 -34.44
C GLU A 95 -5.89 -11.73 -35.56
N ILE A 96 -5.39 -10.51 -35.32
CA ILE A 96 -5.35 -9.42 -36.30
C ILE A 96 -4.54 -9.85 -37.53
N GLY A 97 -3.37 -10.45 -37.32
CA GLY A 97 -2.53 -10.97 -38.40
C GLY A 97 -3.26 -12.00 -39.27
N GLY A 98 -3.97 -12.93 -38.64
CA GLY A 98 -4.79 -13.93 -39.33
C GLY A 98 -5.95 -13.33 -40.13
N ARG A 99 -6.62 -12.31 -39.60
CA ARG A 99 -7.67 -11.57 -40.34
C ARG A 99 -7.08 -10.85 -41.56
N ILE A 100 -5.93 -10.18 -41.41
CA ILE A 100 -5.25 -9.50 -42.52
C ILE A 100 -4.79 -10.48 -43.59
N ALA A 101 -4.24 -11.64 -43.19
CA ALA A 101 -3.82 -12.68 -44.12
C ALA A 101 -5.00 -13.21 -44.95
N ARG A 102 -6.15 -13.46 -44.32
CA ARG A 102 -7.39 -13.85 -45.00
C ARG A 102 -7.88 -12.78 -45.97
N LEU A 103 -7.86 -11.51 -45.58
CA LEU A 103 -8.23 -10.40 -46.47
C LEU A 103 -7.30 -10.31 -47.68
N ARG A 104 -5.98 -10.52 -47.49
CA ARG A 104 -5.02 -10.54 -48.59
C ARG A 104 -5.25 -11.73 -49.54
N ALA A 105 -5.55 -12.90 -48.99
CA ALA A 105 -5.87 -14.09 -49.78
C ALA A 105 -7.15 -13.89 -50.61
N ALA A 106 -8.22 -13.35 -50.00
CA ALA A 106 -9.46 -13.04 -50.68
C ALA A 106 -9.29 -12.01 -51.81
N ARG A 107 -8.41 -11.00 -51.62
CA ARG A 107 -8.03 -10.04 -52.67
C ARG A 107 -7.31 -10.71 -53.85
N GLY A 108 -6.48 -11.71 -53.59
CA GLY A 108 -5.78 -12.48 -54.63
C GLY A 108 -6.67 -13.49 -55.37
N ALA A 109 -7.79 -13.90 -54.76
CA ALA A 109 -8.71 -14.89 -55.30
C ALA A 109 -9.83 -14.31 -56.19
N GLY A 110 -9.80 -13.01 -56.50
CA GLY A 110 -10.75 -12.37 -57.44
C GLY A 110 -12.12 -12.01 -56.86
N GLY A 111 -12.32 -12.17 -55.55
CA GLY A 111 -13.56 -11.79 -54.86
C GLY A 111 -13.95 -12.79 -53.78
N VAL A 112 -14.61 -12.30 -52.72
CA VAL A 112 -15.27 -13.12 -51.70
C VAL A 112 -16.73 -13.26 -52.14
N SER A 113 -17.19 -14.50 -52.37
CA SER A 113 -18.61 -14.81 -52.58
C SER A 113 -19.42 -14.65 -51.31
#